data_AF-A0A536VM78-F1
#
_entry.id   AF-A0A536VM78-F1
#
_cell.length_a   1.000
_cell.length_b   1.000
_cell.length_c   1.000
_cell.angle_alpha   90.00
_cell.angle_beta   90.00
_cell.angle_gamma   90.00
#
_symmetry.space_group_name_H-M   'P 1'
#
loop_
_entity.id
_entity.type
_entity.pdbx_description
1 polymer ?
#
loop_
_entity_poly.entity_id
_entity_poly.type
_entity_poly.pdbx_seq_one_letter_code
_entity_poly.pdbx_strand_id
1 'polypeptide(L)'
;AMNATYSGWRGAIMVAFNQLLCWDQYFSIGGALRHVEFDPTPGTFNCANFPASVSTAPIQAMEISLYPAYNVLSKMIHADPEMRKDIMCIGGTSQWPATIFRGIDQWGERYGYILVDPIGGAIGAFSTGDGISTGGQSRTPICKLPNVEHTEQTFPLLFLYRKEVIDSGGAGKFRGGLSAESCFIPHRTDAITQDTLSSGNAIPTSPGMMAGYPGSVNVYKFKRATDIFERLKQRRIPGDIAELKGEEVTLALRQENFIQKPGDVYAVIWSAAGGFGDPLERDPEKVRDDVIEQRSVSAEAAREIYGVVITSDERVDAPATTKLRAGRREANRRKDGAVQKLDGKIIARVTENLDVRRDGSGLRTACAKCAADLGPVRDNYKDHCVRRESDVNTANPNIGDYRRYIDERPVFRQFSCPGCGALVENEVARTDDPVLRDIELDIR
;
A
#
# COMPACT_ATOMS: atom_id res chain seq x y z
N ALA A 1 -16.98 -5.55 -14.40
CA ALA A 1 -17.63 -6.23 -13.25
C ALA A 1 -16.56 -6.86 -12.39
N MET A 2 -16.56 -6.63 -11.08
CA MET A 2 -15.41 -6.95 -10.22
C MET A 2 -15.34 -8.40 -9.72
N ASN A 3 -16.39 -9.21 -9.88
CA ASN A 3 -16.48 -10.52 -9.22
C ASN A 3 -15.39 -11.49 -9.67
N ALA A 4 -14.97 -12.41 -8.80
CA ALA A 4 -14.12 -13.55 -9.14
C ALA A 4 -14.88 -14.87 -8.99
N THR A 5 -14.51 -15.85 -9.83
CA THR A 5 -14.90 -17.25 -9.63
C THR A 5 -14.12 -17.87 -8.47
N TYR A 6 -14.58 -19.03 -7.98
CA TYR A 6 -13.81 -19.84 -7.03
C TYR A 6 -12.37 -20.08 -7.50
N SER A 7 -12.18 -20.43 -8.76
CA SER A 7 -10.85 -20.66 -9.33
C SER A 7 -9.96 -19.42 -9.30
N GLY A 8 -10.53 -18.24 -9.58
CA GLY A 8 -9.82 -16.96 -9.50
C GLY A 8 -9.40 -16.62 -8.07
N TRP A 9 -10.32 -16.73 -7.11
CA TRP A 9 -10.00 -16.50 -5.69
C TRP A 9 -8.97 -17.48 -5.16
N ARG A 10 -9.16 -18.79 -5.39
CA ARG A 10 -8.19 -19.82 -5.00
C ARG A 10 -6.81 -19.55 -5.59
N GLY A 11 -6.75 -19.16 -6.87
CA GLY A 11 -5.51 -18.77 -7.53
C GLY A 11 -4.81 -17.59 -6.85
N ALA A 12 -5.56 -16.58 -6.39
CA ALA A 12 -4.99 -15.47 -5.64
C ALA A 12 -4.38 -15.91 -4.31
N ILE A 13 -5.05 -16.78 -3.55
CA ILE A 13 -4.52 -17.30 -2.28
C ILE A 13 -3.25 -18.14 -2.52
N MET A 14 -3.25 -18.97 -3.56
CA MET A 14 -2.11 -19.79 -3.96
C MET A 14 -0.83 -18.98 -4.22
N VAL A 15 -0.97 -17.75 -4.74
CA VAL A 15 0.16 -16.85 -4.99
C VAL A 15 0.86 -16.46 -3.69
N ALA A 16 0.11 -16.14 -2.63
CA ALA A 16 0.69 -15.79 -1.33
C ALA A 16 1.45 -16.98 -0.71
N PHE A 17 0.88 -18.20 -0.78
CA PHE A 17 1.55 -19.43 -0.37
C PHE A 17 2.86 -19.64 -1.14
N ASN A 18 2.81 -19.55 -2.46
CA ASN A 18 3.99 -19.77 -3.29
C ASN A 18 5.13 -18.80 -2.93
N GLN A 19 4.82 -17.53 -2.71
CA GLN A 19 5.85 -16.52 -2.49
C GLN A 19 6.40 -16.50 -1.07
N LEU A 20 5.59 -16.82 -0.06
CA LEU A 20 6.01 -16.79 1.35
C LEU A 20 6.53 -18.14 1.86
N LEU A 21 6.06 -19.26 1.31
CA LEU A 21 6.30 -20.59 1.87
C LEU A 21 6.93 -21.60 0.91
N CYS A 22 6.84 -21.38 -0.40
CA CYS A 22 7.22 -22.37 -1.41
C CYS A 22 8.00 -21.74 -2.58
N TRP A 23 8.73 -20.66 -2.32
CA TRP A 23 9.42 -19.91 -3.38
C TRP A 23 10.53 -20.74 -4.03
N ASP A 24 11.07 -21.71 -3.29
CA ASP A 24 12.06 -22.71 -3.72
C ASP A 24 11.46 -23.85 -4.56
N GLN A 25 10.13 -23.94 -4.66
CA GLN A 25 9.43 -24.95 -5.44
C GLN A 25 9.12 -24.51 -6.89
N TYR A 26 9.62 -23.33 -7.32
CA TYR A 26 9.48 -22.83 -8.69
C TYR A 26 8.05 -22.92 -9.25
N PHE A 27 7.06 -22.42 -8.51
CA PHE A 27 5.64 -22.46 -8.87
C PHE A 27 4.98 -23.86 -8.91
N SER A 28 5.68 -24.91 -8.47
CA SER A 28 5.17 -26.29 -8.40
C SER A 28 4.56 -26.62 -7.03
N ILE A 29 3.59 -25.83 -6.60
CA ILE A 29 2.98 -25.91 -5.25
C ILE A 29 1.93 -27.01 -5.07
N GLY A 30 1.76 -27.89 -6.06
CA GLY A 30 0.73 -28.95 -6.02
C GLY A 30 0.85 -29.89 -4.81
N GLY A 31 2.08 -30.11 -4.31
CA GLY A 31 2.33 -30.85 -3.07
C GLY A 31 1.84 -30.09 -1.84
N ALA A 32 2.24 -28.83 -1.69
CA ALA A 32 1.82 -27.95 -0.59
C ALA A 32 0.29 -27.80 -0.54
N LEU A 33 -0.36 -27.68 -1.69
CA LEU A 33 -1.82 -27.51 -1.77
C LEU A 33 -2.63 -28.73 -1.32
N ARG A 34 -2.02 -29.91 -1.16
CA ARG A 34 -2.68 -31.06 -0.53
C ARG A 34 -2.87 -30.87 0.98
N HIS A 35 -2.19 -29.89 1.56
CA HIS A 35 -2.28 -29.52 2.98
C HIS A 35 -3.10 -28.24 3.20
N VAL A 36 -3.80 -27.75 2.18
CA VAL A 36 -4.61 -26.53 2.25
C VAL A 36 -6.05 -26.88 1.88
N GLU A 37 -6.97 -26.63 2.81
CA GLU A 37 -8.41 -26.72 2.58
C GLU A 37 -8.95 -25.34 2.20
N PHE A 38 -9.78 -25.29 1.15
CA PHE A 38 -10.44 -24.08 0.70
C PHE A 38 -11.94 -24.23 0.92
N ASP A 39 -12.49 -23.44 1.84
CA ASP A 39 -13.92 -23.43 2.16
C ASP A 39 -14.53 -22.06 1.78
N PRO A 40 -14.82 -21.83 0.48
CA PRO A 40 -15.44 -20.59 0.03
C PRO A 40 -16.94 -20.58 0.30
N THR A 41 -17.52 -19.39 0.44
CA THR A 41 -19.00 -19.23 0.41
C THR A 41 -19.44 -18.93 -1.03
N PRO A 42 -20.20 -19.82 -1.72
CA PRO A 42 -20.66 -19.55 -3.08
C PRO A 42 -21.62 -18.36 -3.17
N GLY A 43 -21.61 -17.66 -4.31
CA GLY A 43 -22.46 -16.50 -4.57
C GLY A 43 -21.92 -15.18 -4.03
N THR A 44 -20.76 -15.18 -3.38
CA THR A 44 -20.08 -13.96 -2.93
C THR A 44 -19.28 -13.30 -4.05
N PHE A 45 -18.81 -12.07 -3.80
CA PHE A 45 -17.93 -11.32 -4.69
C PHE A 45 -16.66 -12.08 -5.12
N ASN A 46 -16.07 -12.89 -4.24
CA ASN A 46 -14.87 -13.69 -4.49
C ASN A 46 -15.18 -15.15 -4.88
N CYS A 47 -16.45 -15.56 -4.91
CA CYS A 47 -16.84 -16.89 -5.33
C CYS A 47 -18.19 -16.83 -6.08
N ALA A 48 -18.22 -16.04 -7.15
CA ALA A 48 -19.45 -15.72 -7.84
C ALA A 48 -20.01 -16.90 -8.64
N ASN A 49 -21.35 -16.99 -8.66
CA ASN A 49 -22.08 -17.98 -9.45
C ASN A 49 -22.41 -17.44 -10.84
N PHE A 50 -22.49 -18.32 -11.83
CA PHE A 50 -23.09 -17.99 -13.11
C PHE A 50 -24.52 -17.46 -12.90
N PRO A 51 -24.97 -16.39 -13.60
CA PRO A 51 -24.32 -15.70 -14.73
C PRO A 51 -23.54 -14.42 -14.36
N ALA A 52 -23.05 -14.27 -13.13
CA ALA A 52 -22.33 -13.06 -12.72
C ALA A 52 -21.10 -12.80 -13.61
N SER A 53 -20.93 -11.54 -14.04
CA SER A 53 -19.78 -11.15 -14.86
C SER A 53 -18.50 -11.11 -14.04
N VAL A 54 -17.43 -11.70 -14.59
CA VAL A 54 -16.10 -11.85 -13.96
C VAL A 54 -14.96 -11.27 -14.81
N SER A 55 -15.27 -10.49 -15.85
CA SER A 55 -14.29 -10.01 -16.83
C SER A 55 -13.11 -9.23 -16.23
N THR A 56 -13.32 -8.48 -15.14
CA THR A 56 -12.26 -7.69 -14.50
C THR A 56 -11.74 -8.34 -13.23
N ALA A 57 -12.04 -9.62 -12.97
CA ALA A 57 -11.59 -10.34 -11.77
C ALA A 57 -10.07 -10.27 -11.54
N PRO A 58 -9.21 -10.51 -12.57
CA PRO A 58 -7.77 -10.62 -12.36
C PRO A 58 -7.13 -9.36 -11.80
N ILE A 59 -7.70 -8.20 -12.14
CA ILE A 59 -7.19 -6.88 -11.78
C ILE A 59 -8.03 -6.18 -10.69
N GLN A 60 -9.00 -6.89 -10.10
CA GLN A 60 -9.88 -6.37 -9.05
C GLN A 60 -10.02 -7.38 -7.91
N ALA A 61 -11.04 -8.25 -7.92
CA ALA A 61 -11.33 -9.18 -6.83
C ALA A 61 -10.16 -10.11 -6.47
N MET A 62 -9.41 -10.58 -7.47
CA MET A 62 -8.27 -11.45 -7.22
C MET A 62 -7.15 -10.72 -6.48
N GLU A 63 -6.84 -9.47 -6.85
CA GLU A 63 -5.81 -8.67 -6.17
C GLU A 63 -6.26 -8.25 -4.76
N ILE A 64 -7.54 -7.90 -4.57
CA ILE A 64 -8.11 -7.65 -3.23
C ILE A 64 -8.03 -8.90 -2.36
N SER A 65 -8.16 -10.10 -2.93
CA SER A 65 -8.06 -11.35 -2.15
C SER A 65 -6.62 -11.69 -1.76
N LEU A 66 -5.63 -11.10 -2.43
CA LEU A 66 -4.22 -11.37 -2.21
C LEU A 66 -3.69 -10.70 -0.93
N TYR A 67 -4.03 -9.43 -0.68
CA TYR A 67 -3.50 -8.71 0.48
C TYR A 67 -3.86 -9.32 1.84
N PRO A 68 -5.10 -9.79 2.11
CA PRO A 68 -5.40 -10.39 3.41
C PRO A 68 -4.67 -11.72 3.56
N ALA A 69 -4.48 -12.48 2.47
CA ALA A 69 -3.71 -13.72 2.48
C ALA A 69 -2.26 -13.49 2.90
N TYR A 70 -1.62 -12.44 2.35
CA TYR A 70 -0.27 -12.03 2.72
C TYR A 70 -0.16 -11.67 4.20
N ASN A 71 -1.07 -10.85 4.71
CA ASN A 71 -1.07 -10.41 6.09
C ASN A 71 -1.27 -11.57 7.06
N VAL A 72 -2.22 -12.46 6.77
CA VAL A 72 -2.52 -13.63 7.61
C VAL A 72 -1.33 -14.58 7.63
N LEU A 73 -0.83 -15.01 6.46
CA LEU A 73 0.30 -15.93 6.38
C LEU A 73 1.55 -15.36 7.04
N SER A 74 1.83 -14.07 6.82
CA SER A 74 2.99 -13.40 7.42
C SER A 74 2.92 -13.35 8.94
N LYS A 75 1.73 -13.10 9.52
CA LYS A 75 1.52 -13.14 10.97
C LYS A 75 1.64 -14.57 11.52
N MET A 76 1.16 -15.57 10.80
CA MET A 76 1.27 -16.98 11.20
C MET A 76 2.73 -17.44 11.29
N ILE A 77 3.57 -17.07 10.32
CA ILE A 77 4.98 -17.51 10.28
C ILE A 77 5.94 -16.63 11.10
N HIS A 78 5.49 -15.46 11.58
CA HIS A 78 6.36 -14.52 12.30
C HIS A 78 7.00 -15.11 13.56
N ALA A 79 6.28 -16.00 14.25
CA ALA A 79 6.77 -16.64 15.47
C ALA A 79 7.97 -17.57 15.24
N ASP A 80 8.17 -18.04 14.01
CA ASP A 80 9.33 -18.86 13.63
C ASP A 80 10.51 -17.96 13.20
N PRO A 81 11.68 -18.04 13.88
CA PRO A 81 12.82 -17.17 13.59
C PRO A 81 13.42 -17.32 12.18
N GLU A 82 13.28 -18.49 11.56
CA GLU A 82 13.78 -18.75 10.21
C GLU A 82 12.76 -18.28 9.17
N MET A 83 11.50 -18.70 9.30
CA MET A 83 10.45 -18.35 8.32
C MET A 83 10.15 -16.86 8.30
N ARG A 84 10.25 -16.16 9.43
CA ARG A 84 9.96 -14.72 9.48
C ARG A 84 10.88 -13.87 8.61
N LYS A 85 12.05 -14.38 8.19
CA LYS A 85 12.99 -13.67 7.30
C LYS A 85 12.42 -13.45 5.91
N ASP A 86 11.48 -14.31 5.49
CA ASP A 86 10.84 -14.29 4.17
C ASP A 86 9.55 -13.47 4.15
N ILE A 87 9.18 -12.86 5.28
CA ILE A 87 8.02 -11.98 5.36
C ILE A 87 8.25 -10.75 4.48
N MET A 88 7.28 -10.49 3.60
CA MET A 88 7.16 -9.25 2.85
C MET A 88 5.73 -8.72 2.91
N CYS A 89 5.60 -7.40 3.01
CA CYS A 89 4.32 -6.73 2.90
C CYS A 89 3.78 -6.86 1.48
N ILE A 90 2.47 -6.67 1.34
CA ILE A 90 1.85 -6.62 0.02
C ILE A 90 2.46 -5.47 -0.81
N GLY A 91 2.72 -5.78 -2.09
CA GLY A 91 3.23 -4.83 -3.07
C GLY A 91 2.22 -3.75 -3.47
N GLY A 92 2.69 -2.81 -4.30
CA GLY A 92 1.87 -1.85 -5.02
C GLY A 92 1.06 -2.48 -6.14
N THR A 93 0.23 -1.67 -6.78
CA THR A 93 -0.77 -2.14 -7.77
C THR A 93 -1.58 -3.33 -7.21
N SER A 94 -2.02 -3.19 -5.96
CA SER A 94 -2.92 -4.13 -5.27
C SER A 94 -4.37 -3.94 -5.72
N GLN A 95 -4.62 -2.88 -6.48
CA GLN A 95 -5.72 -2.73 -7.44
C GLN A 95 -5.15 -2.08 -8.69
N TRP A 96 -5.37 -2.67 -9.86
CA TRP A 96 -4.89 -2.08 -11.11
C TRP A 96 -5.73 -0.85 -11.51
N PRO A 97 -5.12 0.35 -11.70
CA PRO A 97 -5.82 1.52 -12.23
C PRO A 97 -5.82 1.47 -13.76
N ALA A 98 -6.69 0.66 -14.35
CA ALA A 98 -6.72 0.46 -15.80
C ALA A 98 -7.09 1.76 -16.52
N THR A 99 -6.15 2.25 -17.33
CA THR A 99 -6.37 3.34 -18.29
C THR A 99 -6.46 2.67 -19.65
N ILE A 100 -7.66 2.63 -20.22
CA ILE A 100 -7.93 1.96 -21.49
C ILE A 100 -8.14 3.04 -22.53
N PHE A 101 -7.45 2.96 -23.66
CA PHE A 101 -7.63 3.94 -24.71
C PHE A 101 -7.65 3.32 -26.09
N ARG A 102 -8.44 3.94 -26.97
CA ARG A 102 -8.72 3.50 -28.33
C ARG A 102 -8.93 4.69 -29.25
N GLY A 103 -8.78 4.47 -30.55
CA GLY A 103 -9.02 5.49 -31.56
C GLY A 103 -8.39 5.14 -32.89
N ILE A 104 -7.99 6.18 -33.61
CA ILE A 104 -7.16 6.10 -34.82
C ILE A 104 -5.75 6.52 -34.44
N ASP A 105 -4.78 5.67 -34.78
CA ASP A 105 -3.37 5.90 -34.48
C ASP A 105 -2.73 6.90 -35.45
N GLN A 106 -1.44 7.18 -35.24
CA GLN A 106 -0.65 8.10 -36.06
C GLN A 106 -0.39 7.61 -37.50
N TRP A 107 -0.78 6.38 -37.82
CA TRP A 107 -0.64 5.74 -39.13
C TRP A 107 -1.98 5.63 -39.87
N GLY A 108 -3.09 6.01 -39.22
CA GLY A 108 -4.44 5.94 -39.77
C GLY A 108 -5.19 4.65 -39.47
N GLU A 109 -4.64 3.76 -38.63
CA GLU A 109 -5.20 2.47 -38.29
C GLU A 109 -5.99 2.50 -36.98
N ARG A 110 -6.94 1.57 -36.82
CA ARG A 110 -7.69 1.43 -35.57
C ARG A 110 -6.84 0.73 -34.52
N TYR A 111 -6.86 1.25 -33.30
CA TYR A 111 -6.13 0.65 -32.20
C TYR A 111 -6.94 0.64 -30.89
N GLY A 112 -6.54 -0.23 -29.98
CA GLY A 112 -7.02 -0.28 -28.60
C GLY A 112 -5.91 -0.83 -27.70
N TYR A 113 -5.73 -0.22 -26.53
CA TYR A 113 -4.67 -0.57 -25.60
C TYR A 113 -5.08 -0.31 -24.16
N ILE A 114 -4.49 -1.08 -23.25
CA ILE A 114 -4.56 -0.84 -21.81
C ILE A 114 -3.17 -0.39 -21.39
N LEU A 115 -3.04 0.77 -20.76
CA LEU A 115 -1.76 1.24 -20.26
C LEU A 115 -1.17 0.20 -19.30
N VAL A 116 -0.01 -0.37 -19.67
CA VAL A 116 0.66 -1.42 -18.89
C VAL A 116 1.63 -0.84 -17.86
N ASP A 117 1.86 0.47 -17.82
CA ASP A 117 2.77 1.12 -16.86
C ASP A 117 2.53 0.74 -15.38
N PRO A 118 1.29 0.51 -14.88
CA PRO A 118 1.08 0.01 -13.53
C PRO A 118 1.76 -1.34 -13.21
N ILE A 119 2.26 -2.06 -14.22
CA ILE A 119 3.11 -3.25 -14.03
C ILE A 119 4.42 -2.92 -13.30
N GLY A 120 4.88 -1.66 -13.36
CA GLY A 120 6.02 -1.17 -12.61
C GLY A 120 5.84 -1.33 -11.11
N GLY A 121 4.59 -1.31 -10.63
CA GLY A 121 4.22 -1.67 -9.26
C GLY A 121 5.15 -1.10 -8.18
N ALA A 122 5.24 -1.84 -7.09
CA ALA A 122 6.19 -1.63 -6.01
C ALA A 122 6.25 -2.92 -5.19
N ILE A 123 7.41 -3.24 -4.60
CA ILE A 123 7.52 -4.37 -3.68
C ILE A 123 7.36 -3.87 -2.24
N GLY A 124 6.59 -4.60 -1.42
CA GLY A 124 6.36 -4.26 -0.02
C GLY A 124 7.62 -4.38 0.82
N ALA A 125 7.61 -3.70 1.98
CA ALA A 125 8.70 -3.80 2.93
C ALA A 125 8.88 -5.25 3.40
N PHE A 126 10.13 -5.69 3.51
CA PHE A 126 10.47 -6.96 4.11
C PHE A 126 10.54 -6.81 5.64
N SER A 127 10.44 -7.91 6.37
CA SER A 127 10.72 -7.91 7.81
C SER A 127 12.17 -7.55 8.15
N THR A 128 13.06 -7.54 7.15
CA THR A 128 14.50 -7.33 7.26
C THR A 128 15.02 -6.12 6.47
N GLY A 129 14.19 -5.45 5.67
CA GLY A 129 14.65 -4.42 4.75
C GLY A 129 13.54 -3.67 4.04
N ASP A 130 13.90 -2.55 3.42
CA ASP A 130 12.96 -1.72 2.66
C ASP A 130 12.46 -2.47 1.41
N GLY A 131 11.26 -2.12 0.99
CA GLY A 131 10.67 -2.58 -0.26
C GLY A 131 11.35 -1.93 -1.47
N ILE A 132 11.02 -2.43 -2.65
CA ILE A 132 11.65 -2.02 -3.92
C ILE A 132 10.71 -1.06 -4.66
N SER A 133 11.11 0.20 -4.77
CA SER A 133 10.40 1.21 -5.59
C SER A 133 10.40 0.79 -7.05
N THR A 134 9.25 0.92 -7.72
CA THR A 134 9.05 0.46 -9.11
C THR A 134 9.59 -0.96 -9.39
N GLY A 135 9.61 -1.81 -8.36
CA GLY A 135 10.19 -3.16 -8.40
C GLY A 135 9.33 -4.22 -9.09
N GLY A 136 8.23 -3.81 -9.72
CA GLY A 136 7.30 -4.68 -10.40
C GLY A 136 6.19 -5.23 -9.49
N GLN A 137 5.63 -6.35 -9.92
CA GLN A 137 4.66 -7.11 -9.15
C GLN A 137 5.31 -8.39 -8.64
N SER A 138 5.38 -8.57 -7.33
CA SER A 138 6.03 -9.74 -6.72
C SER A 138 5.50 -11.06 -7.30
N ARG A 139 4.19 -11.13 -7.56
CA ARG A 139 3.48 -12.30 -8.12
C ARG A 139 3.88 -12.66 -9.55
N THR A 140 4.49 -11.73 -10.28
CA THR A 140 4.97 -11.90 -11.65
C THR A 140 6.34 -11.24 -11.79
N PRO A 141 7.39 -11.83 -11.19
CA PRO A 141 8.69 -11.18 -11.01
C PRO A 141 9.46 -10.94 -12.32
N ILE A 142 9.03 -11.58 -13.42
CA ILE A 142 9.63 -11.39 -14.75
C ILE A 142 9.09 -10.15 -15.48
N CYS A 143 8.01 -9.53 -14.98
CA CYS A 143 7.39 -8.41 -15.64
C CYS A 143 8.32 -7.19 -15.72
N LYS A 144 8.24 -6.47 -16.83
CA LYS A 144 9.05 -5.28 -17.10
C LYS A 144 8.14 -4.13 -17.49
N LEU A 145 8.46 -2.95 -16.98
CA LEU A 145 7.82 -1.72 -17.39
C LEU A 145 8.13 -1.43 -18.88
N PRO A 146 7.13 -1.07 -19.71
CA PRO A 146 7.37 -0.85 -21.13
C PRO A 146 8.31 0.34 -21.37
N ASN A 147 9.07 0.27 -22.46
CA ASN A 147 9.88 1.40 -22.91
C ASN A 147 8.92 2.49 -23.45
N VAL A 148 9.13 3.73 -23.01
CA VAL A 148 8.31 4.87 -23.41
C VAL A 148 8.37 5.08 -24.92
N GLU A 149 9.56 5.03 -25.53
CA GLU A 149 9.74 5.21 -26.98
C GLU A 149 8.99 4.15 -27.78
N HIS A 150 9.00 2.89 -27.32
CA HIS A 150 8.24 1.81 -27.97
C HIS A 150 6.73 2.06 -27.86
N THR A 151 6.28 2.59 -26.73
CA THR A 151 4.87 2.91 -26.51
C THR A 151 4.43 4.05 -27.43
N GLU A 152 5.23 5.11 -27.55
CA GLU A 152 4.96 6.25 -28.44
C GLU A 152 5.10 5.90 -29.94
N GLN A 153 5.93 4.92 -30.29
CA GLN A 153 5.99 4.39 -31.66
C GLN A 153 4.72 3.63 -32.05
N THR A 154 4.10 2.97 -31.07
CA THR A 154 2.97 2.06 -31.29
C THR A 154 1.62 2.76 -31.15
N PHE A 155 1.52 3.75 -30.26
CA PHE A 155 0.27 4.44 -29.93
C PHE A 155 0.44 5.96 -30.07
N PRO A 156 -0.63 6.71 -30.39
CA PRO A 156 -0.57 8.14 -30.69
C PRO A 156 -0.50 8.97 -29.40
N LEU A 157 0.51 8.71 -28.58
CA LEU A 157 0.76 9.32 -27.28
C LEU A 157 2.12 9.99 -27.27
N LEU A 158 2.24 11.03 -26.44
CA LEU A 158 3.52 11.60 -26.03
C LEU A 158 3.55 11.65 -24.51
N PHE A 159 4.49 10.94 -23.90
CA PHE A 159 4.74 11.01 -22.47
C PHE A 159 5.42 12.33 -22.15
N LEU A 160 4.87 13.05 -21.18
CA LEU A 160 5.50 14.24 -20.62
C LEU A 160 6.53 13.84 -19.56
N TYR A 161 6.18 12.85 -18.75
CA TYR A 161 7.08 12.25 -17.78
C TYR A 161 6.58 10.88 -17.34
N ARG A 162 7.51 10.09 -16.79
CA ARG A 162 7.24 8.94 -15.94
C ARG A 162 8.19 8.99 -14.76
N LYS A 163 7.66 9.09 -13.54
CA LYS A 163 8.46 9.34 -12.33
C LYS A 163 7.95 8.54 -11.14
N GLU A 164 8.83 8.24 -10.18
CA GLU A 164 8.41 7.75 -8.87
C GLU A 164 7.70 8.86 -8.09
N VAL A 165 6.75 8.48 -7.23
CA VAL A 165 5.94 9.42 -6.43
C VAL A 165 6.49 9.49 -5.01
N ILE A 166 6.97 10.68 -4.62
CA ILE A 166 7.48 10.97 -3.27
C ILE A 166 6.38 10.69 -2.24
N ASP A 167 6.77 10.14 -1.08
CA ASP A 167 5.89 9.76 0.03
C ASP A 167 4.84 8.70 -0.30
N SER A 168 4.93 8.03 -1.46
CA SER A 168 3.92 7.06 -1.85
C SER A 168 4.05 5.74 -1.07
N GLY A 169 5.27 5.29 -0.80
CA GLY A 169 5.53 4.05 -0.07
C GLY A 169 5.01 4.08 1.37
N GLY A 170 4.48 2.96 1.85
CA GLY A 170 3.99 2.83 3.22
C GLY A 170 5.11 3.02 4.23
N ALA A 171 4.88 3.90 5.21
CA ALA A 171 5.88 4.19 6.23
C ALA A 171 6.06 3.01 7.20
N GLY A 172 7.26 2.84 7.72
CA GLY A 172 7.55 1.82 8.72
C GLY A 172 9.01 1.89 9.16
N LYS A 173 9.38 1.01 10.09
CA LYS A 173 10.81 0.73 10.37
C LYS A 173 11.53 0.40 9.07
N PHE A 174 10.86 -0.41 8.24
CA PHE A 174 11.17 -0.59 6.83
C PHE A 174 10.06 0.00 5.95
N ARG A 175 10.46 0.80 4.97
CA ARG A 175 9.57 1.55 4.06
C ARG A 175 9.11 0.65 2.92
N GLY A 176 7.84 0.71 2.54
CA GLY A 176 7.36 0.06 1.31
C GLY A 176 7.93 0.74 0.06
N GLY A 177 8.09 -0.01 -1.04
CA GLY A 177 8.51 0.56 -2.32
C GLY A 177 7.58 1.67 -2.81
N LEU A 178 8.15 2.68 -3.47
CA LEU A 178 7.37 3.78 -4.05
C LEU A 178 6.61 3.32 -5.30
N SER A 179 5.46 3.94 -5.51
CA SER A 179 4.73 3.91 -6.77
C SER A 179 5.35 4.87 -7.80
N ALA A 180 4.80 4.88 -9.01
CA ALA A 180 5.10 5.85 -10.05
C ALA A 180 3.83 6.47 -10.67
N GLU A 181 4.06 7.57 -11.40
CA GLU A 181 3.08 8.32 -12.15
C GLU A 181 3.51 8.34 -13.62
N SER A 182 2.57 8.03 -14.51
CA SER A 182 2.74 8.21 -15.95
C SER A 182 1.80 9.33 -16.43
N CYS A 183 2.37 10.32 -17.13
CA CYS A 183 1.65 11.51 -17.60
C CYS A 183 1.86 11.70 -19.10
N PHE A 184 0.79 11.87 -19.86
CA PHE A 184 0.84 11.89 -21.32
C PHE A 184 -0.28 12.75 -21.96
N ILE A 185 -0.07 13.09 -23.22
CA ILE A 185 -1.02 13.78 -24.10
C ILE A 185 -1.23 13.00 -25.41
N PRO A 186 -2.33 13.22 -26.15
CA PRO A 186 -2.46 12.74 -27.51
C PRO A 186 -1.40 13.39 -28.41
N HIS A 187 -0.79 12.60 -29.29
CA HIS A 187 0.20 13.07 -30.24
C HIS A 187 0.00 12.42 -31.60
N ARG A 188 -0.03 13.24 -32.66
CA ARG A 188 -0.29 12.81 -34.05
C ARG A 188 -1.65 12.10 -34.24
N THR A 189 -2.64 12.49 -33.46
CA THR A 189 -4.04 12.10 -33.62
C THR A 189 -4.93 13.25 -33.17
N ASP A 190 -6.15 13.32 -33.70
CA ASP A 190 -7.12 14.37 -33.38
C ASP A 190 -7.75 14.19 -31.99
N ALA A 191 -7.85 12.94 -31.52
CA ALA A 191 -8.44 12.60 -30.24
C ALA A 191 -8.15 11.15 -29.85
N ILE A 192 -8.22 10.89 -28.54
CA ILE A 192 -8.20 9.54 -27.97
C ILE A 192 -9.49 9.34 -27.17
N THR A 193 -10.14 8.20 -27.36
CA THR A 193 -11.25 7.78 -26.49
C THR A 193 -10.68 6.98 -25.33
N GLN A 194 -10.98 7.42 -24.11
CA GLN A 194 -10.47 6.85 -22.88
C GLN A 194 -11.61 6.20 -22.07
N ASP A 195 -11.27 5.12 -21.36
CA ASP A 195 -12.05 4.57 -20.26
C ASP A 195 -11.16 4.42 -19.02
N THR A 196 -11.75 4.65 -17.84
CA THR A 196 -11.13 4.33 -16.55
C THR A 196 -11.76 3.08 -15.95
N LEU A 197 -10.93 2.27 -15.30
CA LEU A 197 -11.37 1.13 -14.51
C LEU A 197 -10.44 0.98 -13.30
N SER A 198 -10.87 1.47 -12.15
CA SER A 198 -10.08 1.39 -10.91
C SER A 198 -10.94 1.07 -9.70
N SER A 199 -10.26 0.65 -8.64
CA SER A 199 -10.72 0.73 -7.26
C SER A 199 -9.53 1.06 -6.35
N GLY A 200 -9.74 1.19 -5.03
CA GLY A 200 -8.66 1.53 -4.09
C GLY A 200 -8.21 3.00 -4.17
N ASN A 201 -9.09 3.91 -4.60
CA ASN A 201 -8.82 5.35 -4.69
C ASN A 201 -9.21 6.11 -3.41
N ALA A 202 -10.16 5.59 -2.64
CA ALA A 202 -10.65 6.19 -1.39
C ALA A 202 -9.92 5.65 -0.15
N ILE A 203 -9.51 4.39 -0.22
CA ILE A 203 -8.95 3.61 0.88
C ILE A 203 -7.76 2.84 0.31
N PRO A 204 -6.60 2.84 0.99
CA PRO A 204 -5.43 2.12 0.52
C PRO A 204 -5.67 0.61 0.54
N THR A 205 -5.23 -0.07 -0.52
CA THR A 205 -5.37 -1.53 -0.70
C THR A 205 -4.08 -2.30 -0.44
N SER A 206 -3.01 -1.58 -0.09
CA SER A 206 -1.73 -2.15 0.34
C SER A 206 -1.48 -1.80 1.81
N PRO A 207 -2.15 -2.48 2.77
CA PRO A 207 -1.90 -2.27 4.19
C PRO A 207 -0.44 -2.57 4.53
N GLY A 208 0.10 -1.85 5.50
CA GLY A 208 1.36 -2.25 6.12
C GLY A 208 1.14 -3.40 7.11
N MET A 209 2.24 -3.90 7.67
CA MET A 209 2.20 -4.99 8.66
C MET A 209 2.91 -4.62 9.95
N MET A 210 2.34 -5.09 11.08
CA MET A 210 2.95 -5.05 12.41
C MET A 210 3.38 -3.63 12.80
N ALA A 211 2.43 -2.69 12.76
CA ALA A 211 2.59 -1.24 12.93
C ALA A 211 3.10 -0.45 11.70
N GLY A 212 3.45 -1.11 10.60
CA GLY A 212 3.74 -0.45 9.33
C GLY A 212 2.48 0.16 8.71
N TYR A 213 2.61 1.33 8.09
CA TYR A 213 1.52 2.09 7.50
C TYR A 213 1.20 1.61 6.07
N PRO A 214 -0.03 1.85 5.59
CA PRO A 214 -0.38 1.56 4.20
C PRO A 214 0.39 2.42 3.19
N GLY A 215 0.55 1.89 1.97
CA GLY A 215 1.00 2.67 0.81
C GLY A 215 -0.07 3.62 0.27
N SER A 216 0.29 4.44 -0.71
CA SER A 216 -0.62 5.37 -1.40
C SER A 216 -1.73 4.65 -2.17
N VAL A 217 -2.75 5.42 -2.56
CA VAL A 217 -3.90 4.96 -3.35
C VAL A 217 -3.68 5.11 -4.86
N ASN A 218 -4.56 4.49 -5.64
CA ASN A 218 -4.67 4.79 -7.07
C ASN A 218 -5.22 6.21 -7.26
N VAL A 219 -4.75 6.92 -8.30
CA VAL A 219 -5.27 8.26 -8.65
C VAL A 219 -5.29 8.44 -10.16
N TYR A 220 -6.39 8.99 -10.67
CA TYR A 220 -6.46 9.57 -12.00
C TYR A 220 -6.51 11.09 -11.90
N LYS A 221 -5.64 11.76 -12.65
CA LYS A 221 -5.64 13.22 -12.81
C LYS A 221 -5.90 13.54 -14.28
N PHE A 222 -6.78 14.50 -14.53
CA PHE A 222 -7.11 14.92 -15.89
C PHE A 222 -7.30 16.44 -15.92
N LYS A 223 -6.59 17.12 -16.82
CA LYS A 223 -6.73 18.56 -17.06
C LYS A 223 -7.07 18.81 -18.52
N ARG A 224 -8.10 19.60 -18.77
CA ARG A 224 -8.52 20.02 -20.11
C ARG A 224 -7.92 21.36 -20.50
N ALA A 225 -7.74 21.54 -21.81
CA ALA A 225 -7.35 22.81 -22.43
C ALA A 225 -6.13 23.44 -21.73
N THR A 226 -5.06 22.67 -21.58
CA THR A 226 -3.89 23.08 -20.82
C THR A 226 -2.95 23.98 -21.60
N ASP A 227 -2.00 24.62 -20.90
CA ASP A 227 -0.92 25.41 -21.48
C ASP A 227 0.27 24.56 -21.99
N ILE A 228 0.10 23.24 -22.14
CA ILE A 228 1.20 22.31 -22.43
C ILE A 228 1.98 22.66 -23.72
N PHE A 229 1.30 22.98 -24.81
CA PHE A 229 1.99 23.29 -26.07
C PHE A 229 2.75 24.62 -26.02
N GLU A 230 2.28 25.60 -25.26
CA GLU A 230 3.01 26.85 -25.05
C GLU A 230 4.29 26.61 -24.23
N ARG A 231 4.23 25.73 -23.23
CA ARG A 231 5.42 25.31 -22.47
C ARG A 231 6.42 24.57 -23.34
N LEU A 232 5.96 23.64 -24.18
CA LEU A 232 6.82 22.91 -25.11
C LEU A 232 7.49 23.83 -26.13
N LYS A 233 6.79 24.84 -26.67
CA LYS A 233 7.40 25.89 -27.52
C LYS A 233 8.51 26.65 -26.79
N GLN A 234 8.34 26.86 -25.49
CA GLN A 234 9.34 27.49 -24.61
C GLN A 234 10.42 26.52 -24.10
N ARG A 235 10.44 25.27 -24.58
CA ARG A 235 11.36 24.20 -24.16
C ARG A 235 11.27 23.89 -22.66
N ARG A 236 10.06 23.93 -22.11
CA ARG A 236 9.76 23.57 -20.71
C ARG A 236 8.86 22.34 -20.68
N ILE A 237 9.34 21.28 -20.04
CA ILE A 237 8.56 20.07 -19.76
C ILE A 237 8.07 20.16 -18.30
N PRO A 238 6.78 19.96 -18.00
CA PRO A 238 6.29 19.98 -16.63
C PRO A 238 6.86 18.80 -15.82
N GLY A 239 7.24 19.03 -14.57
CA GLY A 239 7.61 17.97 -13.63
C GLY A 239 6.41 17.33 -12.95
N ASP A 240 5.29 18.05 -12.87
CA ASP A 240 4.01 17.57 -12.36
C ASP A 240 2.83 18.20 -13.12
N ILE A 241 1.75 17.44 -13.33
CA ILE A 241 0.51 17.95 -13.91
C ILE A 241 -0.10 19.12 -13.11
N ALA A 242 0.20 19.22 -11.81
CA ALA A 242 -0.19 20.35 -10.97
C ALA A 242 0.37 21.69 -11.48
N GLU A 243 1.54 21.69 -12.15
CA GLU A 243 2.15 22.91 -12.70
C GLU A 243 1.38 23.48 -13.89
N LEU A 244 0.59 22.67 -14.59
CA LEU A 244 -0.12 23.06 -15.81
C LEU A 244 -1.36 23.90 -15.48
N LYS A 245 -1.60 24.92 -16.29
CA LYS A 245 -2.88 25.63 -16.32
C LYS A 245 -3.91 24.77 -17.06
N GLY A 246 -5.19 25.05 -16.85
CA GLY A 246 -6.29 24.35 -17.51
C GLY A 246 -7.45 24.10 -16.55
N GLU A 247 -8.47 23.42 -17.04
CA GLU A 247 -9.62 23.01 -16.25
C GLU A 247 -9.37 21.64 -15.64
N GLU A 248 -9.40 21.53 -14.31
CA GLU A 248 -9.35 20.24 -13.63
C GLU A 248 -10.66 19.49 -13.79
N VAL A 249 -10.58 18.26 -14.27
CA VAL A 249 -11.75 17.41 -14.50
C VAL A 249 -11.68 16.20 -13.58
N THR A 250 -12.74 16.03 -12.80
CA THR A 250 -12.91 14.86 -11.95
C THR A 250 -13.36 13.67 -12.81
N LEU A 251 -12.48 12.69 -12.96
CA LEU A 251 -12.82 11.40 -13.56
C LEU A 251 -13.47 10.47 -12.55
N ALA A 252 -14.50 9.73 -12.98
CA ALA A 252 -15.06 8.62 -12.22
C ALA A 252 -14.13 7.39 -12.30
N LEU A 253 -14.27 6.46 -11.34
CA LEU A 253 -13.45 5.24 -11.31
C LEU A 253 -13.81 4.23 -12.41
N ARG A 254 -15.02 4.36 -12.95
CA ARG A 254 -15.57 3.59 -14.07
C ARG A 254 -16.24 4.52 -15.06
N GLN A 255 -15.44 5.35 -15.71
CA GLN A 255 -15.92 6.27 -16.72
C GLN A 255 -15.60 5.70 -18.09
N GLU A 256 -16.57 5.71 -18.99
CA GLU A 256 -16.40 5.19 -20.34
C GLU A 256 -16.57 6.31 -21.37
N ASN A 257 -15.90 6.15 -22.51
CA ASN A 257 -16.07 6.96 -23.72
C ASN A 257 -15.81 8.46 -23.52
N PHE A 258 -14.94 8.86 -22.58
CA PHE A 258 -14.55 10.27 -22.50
C PHE A 258 -13.42 10.56 -23.49
N ILE A 259 -13.44 11.77 -24.05
CA ILE A 259 -12.52 12.15 -25.12
C ILE A 259 -11.39 13.00 -24.55
N GLN A 260 -10.15 12.61 -24.84
CA GLN A 260 -8.95 13.40 -24.63
C GLN A 260 -8.51 14.01 -25.95
N LYS A 261 -8.48 15.34 -26.03
CA LYS A 261 -8.03 16.09 -27.22
C LYS A 261 -6.56 16.50 -27.09
N PRO A 262 -5.89 16.85 -28.21
CA PRO A 262 -4.61 17.55 -28.16
C PRO A 262 -4.69 18.77 -27.24
N GLY A 263 -3.80 18.82 -26.24
CA GLY A 263 -3.78 19.88 -25.22
C GLY A 263 -4.44 19.49 -23.89
N ASP A 264 -5.17 18.37 -23.84
CA ASP A 264 -5.62 17.77 -22.60
C ASP A 264 -4.54 16.83 -22.05
N VAL A 265 -4.31 16.87 -20.74
CA VAL A 265 -3.24 16.11 -20.09
C VAL A 265 -3.85 15.11 -19.12
N TYR A 266 -3.40 13.86 -19.24
CA TYR A 266 -3.84 12.74 -18.41
C TYR A 266 -2.66 12.20 -17.62
N ALA A 267 -2.86 11.95 -16.33
CA ALA A 267 -1.90 11.24 -15.51
C ALA A 267 -2.59 10.14 -14.68
N VAL A 268 -1.89 9.02 -14.53
CA VAL A 268 -2.31 7.91 -13.67
C VAL A 268 -1.20 7.56 -12.69
N ILE A 269 -1.60 7.39 -11.44
CA ILE A 269 -0.77 6.94 -10.33
C ILE A 269 -1.35 5.61 -9.84
N TRP A 270 -0.49 4.61 -9.65
CA TRP A 270 -0.89 3.34 -9.04
C TRP A 270 -0.61 3.33 -7.54
N SER A 271 -1.24 2.40 -6.81
CA SER A 271 -0.99 2.26 -5.38
C SER A 271 0.45 1.83 -5.10
N ALA A 272 1.08 2.38 -4.07
CA ALA A 272 2.39 1.94 -3.62
C ALA A 272 2.28 0.73 -2.68
N ALA A 273 3.42 0.26 -2.15
CA ALA A 273 3.47 -0.91 -1.29
C ALA A 273 3.37 -0.57 0.21
N GLY A 274 2.96 -1.54 1.03
CA GLY A 274 2.84 -1.39 2.49
C GLY A 274 4.20 -1.36 3.20
N GLY A 275 4.28 -0.64 4.32
CA GLY A 275 5.44 -0.60 5.21
C GLY A 275 5.44 -1.70 6.27
N PHE A 276 6.59 -1.91 6.92
CA PHE A 276 6.75 -2.91 8.00
C PHE A 276 7.28 -2.26 9.27
N GLY A 277 6.67 -2.56 10.42
CA GLY A 277 7.13 -2.06 11.71
C GLY A 277 6.81 -0.59 11.98
N ASP A 278 7.05 -0.14 13.20
CA ASP A 278 6.73 1.23 13.63
C ASP A 278 7.64 2.28 12.95
N PRO A 279 7.09 3.31 12.28
CA PRO A 279 7.89 4.36 11.64
C PRO A 279 8.85 5.11 12.58
N LEU A 280 8.53 5.22 13.88
CA LEU A 280 9.41 5.87 14.85
C LEU A 280 10.64 5.03 15.21
N GLU A 281 10.74 3.80 14.69
CA GLU A 281 11.88 2.90 14.85
C GLU A 281 12.78 2.83 13.62
N ARG A 282 12.41 3.52 12.54
CA ARG A 282 13.30 3.68 11.39
C ARG A 282 14.57 4.40 11.82
N ASP A 283 15.71 3.94 11.33
CA ASP A 283 17.00 4.60 11.53
C ASP A 283 16.93 6.05 10.99
N PRO A 284 17.20 7.08 11.82
CA PRO A 284 17.18 8.47 11.38
C PRO A 284 18.07 8.76 10.17
N GLU A 285 19.23 8.08 10.05
CA GLU A 285 20.14 8.28 8.91
C GLU A 285 19.53 7.72 7.62
N LYS A 286 18.80 6.59 7.70
CA LYS A 286 18.03 6.10 6.56
C LYS A 286 16.91 7.05 6.15
N VAL A 287 16.28 7.73 7.10
CA VAL A 287 15.27 8.77 6.79
C VAL A 287 15.93 9.97 6.10
N ARG A 288 17.12 10.39 6.53
CA ARG A 288 17.88 11.41 5.80
C ARG A 288 18.17 10.96 4.37
N ASP A 289 18.64 9.73 4.18
CA ASP A 289 18.90 9.18 2.83
C ASP A 289 17.64 9.12 1.98
N ASP A 290 16.50 8.73 2.57
CA ASP A 290 15.20 8.75 1.88
C ASP A 290 14.83 10.16 1.40
N VAL A 291 15.18 11.21 2.16
CA VAL A 291 14.86 12.60 1.81
C VAL A 291 15.84 13.20 0.81
N ILE A 292 17.13 13.07 1.07
CA ILE A 292 18.19 13.80 0.36
C ILE A 292 18.64 13.04 -0.88
N GLU A 293 19.00 11.76 -0.71
CA GLU A 293 19.64 10.97 -1.75
C GLU A 293 18.60 10.33 -2.68
N GLN A 294 17.59 9.70 -2.10
CA GLN A 294 16.59 8.93 -2.86
C GLN A 294 15.40 9.79 -3.30
N ARG A 295 15.11 10.88 -2.59
CA ARG A 295 13.88 11.69 -2.75
C ARG A 295 12.61 10.83 -2.65
N SER A 296 12.67 9.78 -1.85
CA SER A 296 11.57 8.87 -1.55
C SER A 296 10.60 9.45 -0.54
N VAL A 297 11.10 10.28 0.37
CA VAL A 297 10.35 10.88 1.48
C VAL A 297 10.53 12.40 1.46
N SER A 298 9.49 13.17 1.73
CA SER A 298 9.60 14.62 1.89
C SER A 298 10.13 15.00 3.27
N ALA A 299 10.71 16.20 3.39
CA ALA A 299 11.14 16.73 4.69
C ALA A 299 9.97 16.84 5.69
N GLU A 300 8.76 17.12 5.19
CA GLU A 300 7.54 17.14 5.99
C GLU A 300 7.19 15.74 6.50
N ALA A 301 7.17 14.71 5.65
CA ALA A 301 6.90 13.34 6.06
C ALA A 301 7.99 12.78 7.00
N ALA A 302 9.27 13.12 6.78
CA ALA A 302 10.37 12.78 7.69
C ALA A 302 10.08 13.26 9.12
N ARG A 303 9.62 14.52 9.25
CA ARG A 303 9.23 15.08 10.53
C ARG A 303 7.93 14.48 11.04
N GLU A 304 6.86 14.50 10.26
CA GLU A 304 5.49 14.21 10.70
C GLU A 304 5.20 12.71 10.88
N ILE A 305 5.82 11.83 10.10
CA ILE A 305 5.60 10.39 10.18
C ILE A 305 6.74 9.70 10.95
N TYR A 306 7.99 9.94 10.56
CA TYR A 306 9.15 9.25 11.14
C TYR A 306 9.72 9.92 12.40
N GLY A 307 9.29 11.15 12.70
CA GLY A 307 9.77 11.91 13.86
C GLY A 307 11.24 12.32 13.74
N VAL A 308 11.76 12.46 12.52
CA VAL A 308 13.16 12.82 12.23
C VAL A 308 13.22 14.27 11.77
N VAL A 309 14.13 15.03 12.35
CA VAL A 309 14.36 16.43 11.98
C VAL A 309 15.64 16.50 11.17
N ILE A 310 15.52 17.02 9.95
CA ILE A 310 16.64 17.27 9.04
C ILE A 310 16.94 18.77 9.05
N THR A 311 18.20 19.13 9.24
CA THR A 311 18.69 20.50 9.27
C THR A 311 18.85 21.05 7.86
N SER A 312 19.07 22.37 7.75
CA SER A 312 19.32 23.02 6.46
C SER A 312 20.62 22.60 5.79
N ASP A 313 21.58 22.03 6.53
CA ASP A 313 22.80 21.42 5.99
C ASP A 313 22.62 19.92 5.68
N GLU A 314 21.37 19.47 5.52
CA GLU A 314 21.00 18.12 5.07
C GLU A 314 21.44 17.00 6.04
N ARG A 315 21.58 17.31 7.33
CA ARG A 315 21.97 16.35 8.38
C ARG A 315 20.82 16.05 9.34
N VAL A 316 20.93 14.93 10.06
CA VAL A 316 20.00 14.61 11.14
C VAL A 316 20.29 15.49 12.36
N ASP A 317 19.30 16.23 12.84
CA ASP A 317 19.33 16.83 14.18
C ASP A 317 19.00 15.74 15.20
N ALA A 318 20.03 15.06 15.69
CA ALA A 318 19.87 13.95 16.64
C ALA A 318 19.16 14.37 17.96
N PRO A 319 19.51 15.51 18.60
CA PRO A 319 18.78 16.00 19.76
C PRO A 319 17.29 16.28 19.49
N ALA A 320 16.96 17.00 18.41
CA ALA A 320 15.58 17.33 18.08
C ALA A 320 14.77 16.09 17.69
N THR A 321 15.38 15.17 16.94
CA THR A 321 14.78 13.87 16.57
C THR A 321 14.47 13.04 17.81
N THR A 322 15.43 12.92 18.74
CA THR A 322 15.22 12.19 20.01
C THR A 322 14.08 12.80 20.82
N LYS A 323 14.07 14.12 20.96
CA LYS A 323 13.01 14.86 21.68
C LYS A 323 11.65 14.67 21.01
N LEU A 324 11.58 14.74 19.69
CA LEU A 324 10.33 14.59 18.93
C LEU A 324 9.77 13.18 19.05
N ARG A 325 10.59 12.14 18.87
CA ARG A 325 10.18 10.73 19.05
C ARG A 325 9.76 10.45 20.49
N ALA A 326 10.50 10.93 21.49
CA ALA A 326 10.14 10.79 22.90
C ALA A 326 8.80 11.47 23.22
N GLY A 327 8.57 12.69 22.70
CA GLY A 327 7.31 13.41 22.86
C GLY A 327 6.12 12.65 22.26
N ARG A 328 6.29 12.03 21.08
CA ARG A 328 5.25 11.19 20.46
C ARG A 328 4.97 9.92 21.24
N ARG A 329 6.00 9.22 21.69
CA ARG A 329 5.87 8.06 22.58
C ARG A 329 5.11 8.44 23.84
N GLU A 330 5.46 9.55 24.46
CA GLU A 330 4.78 10.03 25.65
C GLU A 330 3.32 10.40 25.36
N ALA A 331 3.01 11.06 24.25
CA ALA A 331 1.63 11.35 23.85
C ALA A 331 0.78 10.08 23.65
N ASN A 332 1.39 8.98 23.20
CA ASN A 332 0.74 7.71 22.93
C ASN A 332 0.61 6.78 24.16
N ARG A 333 1.14 7.17 25.32
CA ARG A 333 1.02 6.40 26.56
C ARG A 333 -0.33 6.59 27.23
N ARG A 334 -0.72 5.61 28.05
CA ARG A 334 -1.87 5.74 28.93
C ARG A 334 -1.56 6.83 29.97
N LYS A 335 -2.49 7.76 30.16
CA LYS A 335 -2.33 8.88 31.10
C LYS A 335 -2.80 8.54 32.51
N ASP A 336 -3.82 7.69 32.61
CA ASP A 336 -4.46 7.36 33.87
C ASP A 336 -4.27 5.88 34.24
N GLY A 337 -3.99 5.62 35.52
CA GLY A 337 -3.84 4.27 36.05
C GLY A 337 -2.47 3.62 35.78
N ALA A 338 -2.16 2.60 36.58
CA ALA A 338 -0.92 1.85 36.43
C ALA A 338 -0.98 0.91 35.22
N VAL A 339 0.14 0.79 34.50
CA VAL A 339 0.32 -0.23 33.46
C VAL A 339 1.10 -1.39 34.06
N GLN A 340 0.44 -2.53 34.24
CA GLN A 340 1.11 -3.75 34.71
C GLN A 340 2.16 -4.19 33.68
N LYS A 341 3.36 -4.54 34.16
CA LYS A 341 4.39 -5.18 33.35
C LYS A 341 4.51 -6.65 33.73
N LEU A 342 4.65 -7.50 32.73
CA LEU A 342 4.81 -8.94 32.90
C LEU A 342 6.29 -9.32 32.97
N ASP A 343 6.67 -10.02 34.01
CA ASP A 343 8.00 -10.62 34.21
C ASP A 343 8.04 -12.11 33.81
N GLY A 344 6.88 -12.71 33.54
CA GLY A 344 6.73 -14.07 33.06
C GLY A 344 7.54 -14.40 31.79
N LYS A 345 7.85 -15.69 31.62
CA LYS A 345 8.67 -16.23 30.52
C LYS A 345 8.00 -15.96 29.17
N ILE A 346 8.77 -15.45 28.20
CA ILE A 346 8.33 -15.34 26.80
C ILE A 346 8.23 -16.75 26.20
N ILE A 347 7.04 -17.09 25.70
CA ILE A 347 6.74 -18.34 25.02
C ILE A 347 6.91 -18.19 23.50
N ALA A 348 6.47 -17.06 22.94
CA ALA A 348 6.59 -16.75 21.53
C ALA A 348 6.57 -15.23 21.27
N ARG A 349 7.14 -14.81 20.13
CA ARG A 349 7.03 -13.45 19.58
C ARG A 349 6.10 -13.48 18.37
N VAL A 350 4.82 -13.18 18.58
CA VAL A 350 3.77 -13.42 17.57
C VAL A 350 3.67 -12.32 16.51
N THR A 351 4.16 -11.12 16.79
CA THR A 351 4.40 -10.05 15.81
C THR A 351 5.68 -9.29 16.17
N GLU A 352 6.12 -8.32 15.37
CA GLU A 352 7.26 -7.45 15.72
C GLU A 352 7.08 -6.77 17.09
N ASN A 353 5.83 -6.50 17.50
CA ASN A 353 5.51 -5.72 18.70
C ASN A 353 4.81 -6.50 19.83
N LEU A 354 4.54 -7.80 19.66
CA LEU A 354 3.77 -8.62 20.62
C LEU A 354 4.52 -9.89 21.05
N ASP A 355 4.76 -9.99 22.36
CA ASP A 355 5.15 -11.23 23.03
C ASP A 355 3.90 -11.97 23.54
N VAL A 356 3.97 -13.30 23.59
CA VAL A 356 3.14 -14.14 24.45
C VAL A 356 3.97 -14.57 25.64
N ARG A 357 3.48 -14.30 26.85
CA ARG A 357 4.18 -14.61 28.10
C ARG A 357 3.35 -15.55 28.96
N ARG A 358 4.04 -16.44 29.69
CA ARG A 358 3.44 -17.29 30.72
C ARG A 358 3.64 -16.63 32.08
N ASP A 359 2.53 -16.23 32.68
CA ASP A 359 2.44 -15.64 34.01
C ASP A 359 1.62 -16.57 34.93
N GLY A 360 1.56 -16.29 36.23
CA GLY A 360 0.81 -17.08 37.22
C GLY A 360 -0.70 -17.17 36.93
N SER A 361 -1.23 -16.22 36.14
CA SER A 361 -2.63 -16.18 35.67
C SER A 361 -2.89 -16.91 34.35
N GLY A 362 -1.86 -17.44 33.69
CA GLY A 362 -1.95 -18.11 32.40
C GLY A 362 -1.12 -17.44 31.30
N LEU A 363 -1.54 -17.62 30.04
CA LEU A 363 -0.87 -17.03 28.88
C LEU A 363 -1.47 -15.66 28.57
N ARG A 364 -0.60 -14.66 28.46
CA ARG A 364 -1.00 -13.26 28.24
C ARG A 364 -0.21 -12.65 27.10
N THR A 365 -0.83 -11.74 26.37
CA THR A 365 -0.14 -10.92 25.37
C THR A 365 0.53 -9.75 26.06
N ALA A 366 1.72 -9.37 25.59
CA ALA A 366 2.49 -8.28 26.17
C ALA A 366 3.18 -7.48 25.07
N CYS A 367 3.38 -6.19 25.32
CA CYS A 367 4.23 -5.38 24.47
C CYS A 367 5.67 -5.95 24.47
N ALA A 368 6.20 -6.23 23.28
CA ALA A 368 7.54 -6.77 23.08
C ALA A 368 8.68 -5.88 23.62
N LYS A 369 8.41 -4.59 23.84
CA LYS A 369 9.43 -3.57 24.14
C LYS A 369 9.53 -3.25 25.62
N CYS A 370 8.40 -3.15 26.32
CA CYS A 370 8.37 -2.79 27.74
C CYS A 370 7.63 -3.79 28.63
N ALA A 371 7.21 -4.93 28.05
CA ALA A 371 6.45 -5.99 28.70
C ALA A 371 5.12 -5.54 29.33
N ALA A 372 4.55 -4.40 28.90
CA ALA A 372 3.22 -4.00 29.33
C ALA A 372 2.20 -5.09 28.98
N ASP A 373 1.39 -5.46 29.95
CA ASP A 373 0.31 -6.42 29.79
C ASP A 373 -0.76 -5.87 28.83
N LEU A 374 -1.08 -6.65 27.81
CA LEU A 374 -2.10 -6.36 26.80
C LEU A 374 -3.26 -7.36 26.88
N GLY A 375 -3.39 -8.07 28.00
CA GLY A 375 -4.54 -8.92 28.28
C GLY A 375 -4.29 -10.42 28.00
N PRO A 376 -5.27 -11.27 28.37
CA PRO A 376 -5.24 -12.70 28.05
C PRO A 376 -5.08 -12.98 26.55
N VAL A 377 -4.41 -14.08 26.18
CA VAL A 377 -4.25 -14.47 24.76
C VAL A 377 -5.57 -14.79 24.03
N ARG A 378 -6.66 -15.00 24.76
CA ARG A 378 -7.99 -15.22 24.20
C ARG A 378 -8.70 -13.93 23.82
N ASP A 379 -8.29 -12.81 24.42
CA ASP A 379 -8.91 -11.51 24.18
C ASP A 379 -8.21 -10.79 23.02
N ASN A 380 -8.79 -9.68 22.56
CA ASN A 380 -8.15 -8.86 21.55
C ASN A 380 -7.16 -7.88 22.21
N TYR A 381 -5.86 -8.07 21.97
CA TYR A 381 -4.81 -7.23 22.56
C TYR A 381 -4.99 -5.73 22.27
N LYS A 382 -5.65 -5.39 21.15
CA LYS A 382 -5.93 -4.00 20.75
C LYS A 382 -6.87 -3.29 21.71
N ASP A 383 -7.76 -4.01 22.39
CA ASP A 383 -8.71 -3.44 23.37
C ASP A 383 -7.98 -2.95 24.64
N HIS A 384 -6.75 -3.43 24.87
CA HIS A 384 -5.88 -3.02 25.97
C HIS A 384 -4.88 -1.93 25.58
N CYS A 385 -4.79 -1.59 24.28
CA CYS A 385 -3.95 -0.52 23.77
C CYS A 385 -4.57 0.87 23.95
N VAL A 386 -3.74 1.91 23.90
CA VAL A 386 -4.20 3.29 23.70
C VAL A 386 -4.56 3.44 22.23
N ARG A 387 -5.84 3.65 21.94
CA ARG A 387 -6.35 3.87 20.58
C ARG A 387 -6.33 5.36 20.24
N ARG A 388 -5.75 5.69 19.09
CA ARG A 388 -5.93 6.99 18.43
C ARG A 388 -6.62 6.75 17.11
N GLU A 389 -7.59 7.60 16.79
CA GLU A 389 -8.29 7.60 15.52
C GLU A 389 -8.07 8.93 14.80
N SER A 390 -7.81 8.85 13.49
CA SER A 390 -7.63 9.99 12.61
C SER A 390 -8.23 9.73 11.24
N ASP A 391 -8.30 10.75 10.39
CA ASP A 391 -8.71 10.58 9.01
C ASP A 391 -7.69 9.70 8.24
N VAL A 392 -8.18 8.93 7.26
CA VAL A 392 -7.36 7.97 6.51
C VAL A 392 -6.14 8.62 5.81
N ASN A 393 -6.24 9.90 5.46
CA ASN A 393 -5.15 10.67 4.84
C ASN A 393 -3.92 10.86 5.76
N THR A 394 -4.08 10.70 7.07
CA THR A 394 -2.95 10.72 8.00
C THR A 394 -2.06 9.48 7.89
N ALA A 395 -2.54 8.42 7.26
CA ALA A 395 -1.79 7.19 7.05
C ALA A 395 -0.77 7.31 5.89
N ASN A 396 -1.05 8.18 4.91
CA ASN A 396 -0.15 8.46 3.80
C ASN A 396 -0.55 9.79 3.12
N PRO A 397 0.39 10.73 2.88
CA PRO A 397 0.08 12.06 2.36
C PRO A 397 -0.47 12.05 0.92
N ASN A 398 -0.29 10.95 0.18
CA ASN A 398 -0.83 10.79 -1.17
C ASN A 398 -2.27 10.23 -1.18
N ILE A 399 -2.94 10.15 -0.02
CA ILE A 399 -4.36 9.79 0.06
C ILE A 399 -5.19 11.09 0.06
N GLY A 400 -5.96 11.28 -1.02
CA GLY A 400 -6.85 12.43 -1.19
C GLY A 400 -8.14 12.36 -0.38
N ASP A 401 -9.09 13.25 -0.69
CA ASP A 401 -10.41 13.26 -0.05
C ASP A 401 -11.23 12.03 -0.46
N TYR A 402 -11.53 11.16 0.51
CA TYR A 402 -12.33 9.95 0.30
C TYR A 402 -13.75 10.25 -0.15
N ARG A 403 -14.30 11.43 0.21
CA ARG A 403 -15.69 11.83 -0.11
C ARG A 403 -15.95 11.94 -1.60
N ARG A 404 -14.88 11.98 -2.40
CA ARG A 404 -14.96 11.88 -3.86
C ARG A 404 -15.51 10.52 -4.33
N TYR A 405 -15.40 9.48 -3.51
CA TYR A 405 -15.61 8.09 -3.94
C TYR A 405 -16.57 7.30 -3.05
N ILE A 406 -16.63 7.60 -1.75
CA ILE A 406 -17.44 6.88 -0.77
C ILE A 406 -18.11 7.84 0.21
N ASP A 407 -19.28 7.45 0.71
CA ASP A 407 -20.05 8.23 1.68
C ASP A 407 -19.60 7.92 3.12
N GLU A 408 -19.29 6.66 3.42
CA GLU A 408 -18.84 6.25 4.75
C GLU A 408 -17.43 6.76 5.03
N ARG A 409 -17.23 7.31 6.23
CA ARG A 409 -15.93 7.85 6.65
C ARG A 409 -14.94 6.70 6.95
N PRO A 410 -13.85 6.57 6.17
CA PRO A 410 -12.73 5.72 6.52
C PRO A 410 -11.85 6.41 7.56
N VAL A 411 -11.37 5.64 8.51
CA VAL A 411 -10.52 6.09 9.61
C VAL A 411 -9.23 5.28 9.65
N PHE A 412 -8.15 5.94 10.07
CA PHE A 412 -6.91 5.29 10.41
C PHE A 412 -6.83 5.14 11.93
N ARG A 413 -6.84 3.90 12.41
CA ARG A 413 -6.79 3.57 13.83
C ARG A 413 -5.41 3.09 14.19
N GLN A 414 -4.83 3.66 15.24
CA GLN A 414 -3.51 3.33 15.74
C GLN A 414 -3.61 2.80 17.16
N PHE A 415 -3.03 1.63 17.41
CA PHE A 415 -3.06 0.96 18.71
C PHE A 415 -1.67 0.99 19.32
N SER A 416 -1.48 1.87 20.31
CA SER A 416 -0.20 2.05 20.98
C SER A 416 -0.14 1.32 22.31
N CYS A 417 1.03 0.81 22.67
CA CYS A 417 1.31 0.23 23.97
C CYS A 417 1.07 1.27 25.07
N PRO A 418 0.22 0.97 26.08
CA PRO A 418 -0.08 1.93 27.13
C PRO A 418 1.14 2.27 27.99
N GLY A 419 2.13 1.37 28.09
CA GLY A 419 3.30 1.51 28.94
C GLY A 419 4.45 2.30 28.33
N CYS A 420 4.71 2.19 27.03
CA CYS A 420 5.83 2.88 26.37
C CYS A 420 5.43 3.75 25.17
N GLY A 421 4.16 3.73 24.76
CA GLY A 421 3.67 4.48 23.59
C GLY A 421 4.19 3.96 22.25
N ALA A 422 4.77 2.75 22.25
CA ALA A 422 5.15 2.05 21.02
C ALA A 422 3.92 1.73 20.18
N LEU A 423 3.95 1.97 18.86
CA LEU A 423 2.86 1.52 18.02
C LEU A 423 2.93 -0.01 17.94
N VAL A 424 1.83 -0.67 18.31
CA VAL A 424 1.72 -2.13 18.31
C VAL A 424 1.14 -2.60 16.99
N GLU A 425 0.05 -1.97 16.56
CA GLU A 425 -0.61 -2.24 15.29
C GLU A 425 -1.38 -1.01 14.80
N ASN A 426 -1.74 -0.98 13.52
CA ASN A 426 -2.72 -0.05 12.96
C ASN A 426 -3.72 -0.76 12.05
N GLU A 427 -4.86 -0.13 11.76
CA GLU A 427 -5.81 -0.61 10.77
C GLU A 427 -6.52 0.55 10.08
N VAL A 428 -6.91 0.35 8.82
CA VAL A 428 -7.85 1.22 8.11
C VAL A 428 -9.21 0.53 8.13
N ALA A 429 -10.22 1.26 8.61
CA ALA A 429 -11.57 0.71 8.81
C ALA A 429 -12.62 1.81 8.57
N ARG A 430 -13.89 1.44 8.44
CA ARG A 430 -14.97 2.43 8.57
C ARG A 430 -15.12 2.82 10.04
N THR A 431 -15.65 4.02 10.29
CA THR A 431 -15.79 4.54 11.66
C THR A 431 -16.50 3.56 12.60
N ASP A 432 -17.58 2.92 12.13
CA ASP A 432 -18.41 2.01 12.93
C ASP A 432 -17.99 0.54 12.88
N ASP A 433 -16.94 0.19 12.12
CA ASP A 433 -16.47 -1.20 12.06
C ASP A 433 -15.90 -1.61 13.44
N PRO A 434 -16.16 -2.84 13.92
CA PRO A 434 -15.54 -3.34 15.13
C PRO A 434 -14.02 -3.38 14.99
N VAL A 435 -13.31 -3.34 16.12
CA VAL A 435 -11.85 -3.51 16.12
C VAL A 435 -11.52 -4.91 15.62
N LEU A 436 -10.66 -5.02 14.61
CA LEU A 436 -10.32 -6.31 14.01
C LEU A 436 -9.52 -7.16 15.01
N ARG A 437 -10.01 -8.36 15.31
CA ARG A 437 -9.24 -9.41 16.00
C ARG A 437 -8.43 -10.18 14.96
N ASP A 438 -7.24 -9.69 14.68
CA ASP A 438 -6.35 -10.18 13.63
C ASP A 438 -5.49 -11.39 14.03
N ILE A 439 -5.42 -11.71 15.32
CA ILE A 439 -4.65 -12.85 15.85
C ILE A 439 -5.53 -13.63 16.81
N GLU A 440 -5.62 -14.94 16.55
CA GLU A 440 -6.18 -15.93 17.46
C GLU A 440 -5.18 -17.09 17.55
N LEU A 441 -4.77 -17.44 18.77
CA LEU A 441 -3.76 -18.46 19.02
C LEU A 441 -4.42 -19.74 19.53
N ASP A 442 -4.33 -20.82 18.76
CA ASP A 442 -4.63 -22.17 19.25
C ASP A 442 -3.41 -22.70 20.02
N ILE A 443 -3.40 -22.46 21.33
CA ILE A 443 -2.32 -22.91 22.21
C ILE A 443 -2.73 -24.25 22.81
N ARG A 444 -2.25 -25.34 22.18
CA ARG A 444 -2.43 -26.72 22.65
C ARG A 444 -1.49 -27.08 23.79
#